data_AF-A0A2K4Y845-F1
#
_entry.id   AF-A0A2K4Y845-F1
#
_cell.length_a   1.000
_cell.length_b   1.000
_cell.length_c   1.000
_cell.angle_alpha   90.00
_cell.angle_beta   90.00
_cell.angle_gamma   90.00
#
_symmetry.space_group_name_H-M   'P 1'
#
loop_
_entity.id
_entity.type
_entity.pdbx_description
1 polymer ?
#
loop_
_entity_poly.entity_id
_entity_poly.type
_entity_poly.pdbx_seq_one_letter_code
_entity_poly.pdbx_strand_id
1 'polypeptide(L)' 'VSSVNDSVVSIVTRLAPDRMAQVTGDSHLVDDLGYDSPRKMELVATLESHLKMRLKDPETPLDTVGEVVDWVNANIGD' A
#
# COMPACT_ATOMS: atom_id res chain seq x y z
N VAL A 1 -10.45 5.47 10.67
CA VAL A 1 -10.24 5.31 9.22
C VAL A 1 -9.27 6.35 8.64
N SER A 2 -9.44 7.66 8.90
CA SER A 2 -8.57 8.69 8.30
C SER A 2 -7.07 8.54 8.62
N SER A 3 -6.71 8.17 9.86
CA SER A 3 -5.30 8.00 10.25
C SER A 3 -4.63 6.76 9.63
N VAL A 4 -5.39 5.72 9.29
CA VAL A 4 -4.86 4.50 8.66
C VAL A 4 -4.60 4.78 7.18
N ASN A 5 -5.56 5.37 6.47
CA ASN A 5 -5.38 5.74 5.06
C ASN A 5 -4.15 6.62 4.86
N ASP A 6 -4.01 7.68 5.66
CA ASP A 6 -2.83 8.57 5.62
C ASP A 6 -1.52 7.80 5.86
N SER A 7 -1.54 6.86 6.81
CA SER A 7 -0.37 6.02 7.13
C SER A 7 -0.02 5.09 5.98
N VAL A 8 -1.01 4.44 5.36
CA VAL A 8 -0.82 3.55 4.21
C VAL A 8 -0.26 4.35 3.04
N VAL A 9 -0.87 5.48 2.69
CA VAL A 9 -0.41 6.36 1.61
C VAL A 9 1.01 6.87 1.88
N SER A 10 1.32 7.23 3.13
CA SER A 10 2.67 7.67 3.53
C SER A 10 3.71 6.54 3.38
N ILE A 11 3.37 5.32 3.77
CA ILE A 11 4.24 4.15 3.61
C ILE A 11 4.45 3.83 2.13
N VAL A 12 3.37 3.83 1.33
CA VAL A 12 3.44 3.62 -0.12
C VAL A 12 4.30 4.69 -0.79
N THR A 13 4.16 5.96 -0.39
CA THR A 13 4.97 7.06 -0.93
C THR A 13 6.44 6.90 -0.54
N ARG A 14 6.72 6.47 0.68
CA ARG A 14 8.09 6.30 1.18
C ARG A 14 8.84 5.17 0.48
N LEU A 15 8.14 4.09 0.16
CA LEU A 15 8.71 2.88 -0.47
C LEU A 15 8.65 2.94 -2.00
N ALA A 16 7.93 3.90 -2.57
CA ALA A 16 7.90 4.13 -4.00
C ALA A 16 9.32 4.35 -4.54
N PRO A 17 9.77 3.54 -5.53
CA PRO A 17 11.05 3.76 -6.17
C PRO A 17 11.08 5.08 -6.95
N ASP A 18 9.96 5.50 -7.55
CA ASP A 18 9.85 6.84 -8.11
C ASP A 18 9.47 7.86 -7.01
N ARG A 19 10.47 8.65 -6.62
CA ARG A 19 10.36 9.65 -5.55
C ARG A 19 9.78 10.99 -6.03
N MET A 20 9.63 11.17 -7.34
CA MET A 20 9.09 12.38 -7.95
C MET A 20 7.62 12.21 -8.36
N ALA A 21 7.14 10.97 -8.44
CA ALA A 21 5.75 10.65 -8.68
C ALA A 21 4.82 11.20 -7.58
N GLN A 22 3.73 11.84 -8.00
CA GLN A 22 2.67 12.24 -7.09
C GLN A 22 1.82 11.02 -6.76
N VAL A 23 1.83 10.62 -5.49
CA VAL A 23 1.04 9.48 -5.02
C VAL A 23 -0.39 9.92 -4.77
N THR A 24 -1.32 9.32 -5.50
CA THR A 24 -2.78 9.48 -5.36
C THR A 24 -3.43 8.12 -5.20
N GLY A 25 -4.70 8.06 -4.79
CA GLY A 25 -5.43 6.79 -4.68
C GLY A 25 -5.50 6.05 -6.02
N ASP A 26 -5.63 6.78 -7.12
CA ASP A 26 -5.71 6.21 -8.46
C ASP A 26 -4.34 5.87 -9.07
N SER A 27 -3.23 6.17 -8.39
CA SER A 27 -1.89 5.89 -8.90
C SER A 27 -1.64 4.39 -8.96
N HIS A 28 -1.15 3.91 -10.09
CA HIS A 28 -0.74 2.53 -10.26
C HIS A 28 0.58 2.26 -9.55
N LEU A 29 0.63 1.18 -8.77
CA LEU A 29 1.84 0.79 -8.04
C LEU A 29 3.00 0.56 -9.01
N VAL A 30 2.77 -0.20 -10.08
CA VAL A 30 3.84 -0.55 -11.03
C VAL A 30 4.06 0.57 -12.04
N ASP A 31 3.02 0.96 -12.78
CA ASP A 31 3.16 1.91 -13.89
C ASP A 31 3.49 3.35 -13.46
N ASP A 32 2.89 3.86 -12.37
CA ASP A 32 3.11 5.25 -11.94
C ASP A 32 4.20 5.37 -10.87
N LEU A 33 4.25 4.43 -9.92
CA LEU A 33 5.16 4.51 -8.78
C LEU A 33 6.42 3.65 -8.94
N GLY A 34 6.46 2.79 -9.95
CA GLY A 34 7.60 1.93 -10.29
C GLY A 34 7.77 0.70 -9.40
N TYR A 35 6.74 0.26 -8.67
CA TYR A 35 6.84 -0.89 -7.77
C TYR A 35 7.15 -2.19 -8.51
N ASP A 36 8.24 -2.83 -8.13
CA ASP A 36 8.55 -4.20 -8.52
C ASP A 36 8.13 -5.21 -7.44
N SER A 37 8.18 -6.51 -7.78
CA SER A 37 7.93 -7.63 -6.85
C SER A 37 8.60 -7.50 -5.47
N PRO A 38 9.90 -7.16 -5.33
CA PRO A 38 10.53 -6.98 -4.02
C PRO A 38 9.99 -5.77 -3.25
N ARG A 39 9.68 -4.66 -3.94
CA ARG A 39 9.11 -3.46 -3.31
C ARG A 39 7.72 -3.73 -2.76
N LYS A 40 6.91 -4.50 -3.50
CA LYS A 40 5.57 -4.92 -3.04
C LYS A 40 5.65 -5.81 -1.79
N MET A 41 6.62 -6.73 -1.73
CA MET A 41 6.85 -7.52 -0.51
C MET A 41 7.30 -6.65 0.67
N GLU A 42 8.20 -5.69 0.43
CA GLU A 42 8.65 -4.73 1.47
C GLU A 42 7.49 -3.84 1.96
N LEU A 43 6.60 -3.43 1.06
CA LEU A 43 5.39 -2.68 1.39
C LEU A 43 4.49 -3.46 2.33
N VAL A 44 4.13 -4.70 1.98
CA VAL A 44 3.29 -5.56 2.82
C VAL A 44 3.93 -5.76 4.19
N ALA A 45 5.22 -6.13 4.24
CA ALA A 45 5.93 -6.33 5.51
C ALA A 45 5.98 -5.06 6.38
N THR A 46 6.15 -3.89 5.75
CA THR A 46 6.16 -2.59 6.47
C THR A 46 4.78 -2.26 7.01
N LEU A 47 3.72 -2.50 6.24
CA LEU A 47 2.34 -2.31 6.66
C LEU A 47 1.99 -3.21 7.83
N GLU A 48 2.30 -4.51 7.74
CA GLU A 48 2.10 -5.48 8.83
C GLU A 48 2.83 -5.09 10.11
N SER A 49 4.10 -4.66 9.98
CA SER A 49 4.90 -4.18 11.12
C SER A 49 4.32 -2.90 11.74
N HIS A 50 3.88 -1.95 10.92
CA HIS A 50 3.28 -0.71 11.36
C HIS A 50 1.95 -0.93 12.08
N LEU A 51 1.11 -1.81 11.54
CA LEU A 51 -0.21 -2.15 12.08
C LEU A 51 -0.13 -3.18 13.22
N LYS A 52 1.04 -3.79 13.43
CA LYS A 52 1.28 -4.89 14.38
C LYS A 52 0.32 -6.07 14.20
N MET A 53 -0.05 -6.35 12.96
CA MET A 53 -0.95 -7.44 12.59
C MET A 53 -0.48 -8.08 11.29
N ARG A 54 -0.97 -9.29 11.02
CA ARG A 54 -0.77 -9.92 9.71
C ARG A 54 -1.93 -9.58 8.79
N LEU A 55 -1.60 -9.15 7.58
CA LEU A 55 -2.58 -8.88 6.54
C LEU A 55 -2.81 -10.17 5.76
N LYS A 56 -4.07 -10.49 5.47
CA LYS A 56 -4.42 -11.63 4.62
C LYS A 56 -4.01 -11.33 3.19
N ASP A 57 -3.53 -12.34 2.44
CA ASP A 57 -3.29 -12.18 1.01
C ASP A 57 -4.51 -11.57 0.30
N PRO A 58 -4.33 -10.56 -0.55
CA PRO A 58 -5.43 -9.92 -1.22
C PRO A 58 -6.11 -10.92 -2.18
N GLU A 59 -7.44 -10.94 -2.18
CA GLU A 59 -8.22 -11.83 -3.04
C GLU A 59 -8.09 -11.45 -4.53
N THR A 60 -7.82 -10.17 -4.79
CA THR A 60 -7.57 -9.60 -6.11
C THR A 60 -6.18 -8.97 -6.16
N PRO A 61 -5.53 -8.94 -7.34
CA PRO A 61 -4.29 -8.18 -7.49
C PRO A 61 -4.51 -6.72 -7.10
N LEU A 62 -3.54 -6.16 -6.37
CA LEU A 62 -3.52 -4.75 -5.99
C LEU A 62 -2.76 -3.99 -7.07
N ASP A 63 -3.47 -3.22 -7.89
CA ASP A 63 -2.89 -2.47 -9.00
C ASP A 63 -2.67 -1.00 -8.63
N THR A 64 -3.56 -0.43 -7.81
CA THR A 64 -3.56 0.98 -7.41
C THR A 64 -3.35 1.18 -5.91
N VAL A 65 -2.94 2.39 -5.50
CA VAL A 65 -2.78 2.75 -4.08
C VAL A 65 -4.11 2.69 -3.32
N GLY A 66 -5.20 3.08 -3.96
CA GLY A 66 -6.55 3.02 -3.40
C GLY A 66 -6.92 1.60 -3.01
N GLU A 67 -6.65 0.63 -3.89
CA GLU A 67 -6.88 -0.79 -3.60
C GLU A 67 -6.04 -1.29 -2.42
N VAL A 68 -4.79 -0.84 -2.29
CA VAL A 68 -3.96 -1.16 -1.10
C VAL A 68 -4.60 -0.61 0.17
N VAL A 69 -5.10 0.62 0.13
CA VAL A 69 -5.78 1.25 1.26
C VAL A 69 -7.05 0.49 1.61
N ASP A 70 -7.89 0.16 0.64
CA ASP A 70 -9.12 -0.59 0.85
C ASP A 70 -8.84 -1.99 1.40
N TRP A 71 -7.84 -2.69 0.85
CA TRP A 71 -7.39 -3.98 1.35
C TRP A 71 -6.91 -3.91 2.81
N VAL A 72 -6.12 -2.90 3.17
CA VAL A 72 -5.69 -2.70 4.57
C VAL A 72 -6.89 -2.42 5.47
N ASN A 73 -7.83 -1.58 5.05
CA ASN A 73 -9.03 -1.30 5.85
C ASN A 73 -9.91 -2.53 6.02
N ALA A 74 -10.05 -3.36 4.99
CA ALA A 74 -10.80 -4.62 5.07
C ALA A 74 -10.18 -5.61 6.08
N ASN A 75 -8.87 -5.55 6.31
CA ASN A 75 -8.21 -6.36 7.33
C ASN A 75 -8.38 -5.80 8.76
N ILE A 76 -8.48 -4.48 8.93
CA ILE A 76 -8.58 -3.83 10.26
C ILE A 76 -10.04 -3.73 10.74
N GLY A 77 -10.99 -3.70 9.82
CA GLY A 77 -12.43 -3.58 10.12
C GLY A 77 -13.17 -4.90 10.39
N ASP A 78 -12.47 -6.04 10.34
CA ASP A 78 -12.98 -7.39 10.63
C ASP A 78 -12.83 -7.75 12.12
#